data_AF-A0AA35PMM5-F1
#
_entry.id   AF-A0AA35PMM5-F1
#
_cell.length_a   1.000
_cell.length_b   1.000
_cell.length_c   1.000
_cell.angle_alpha   90.00
_cell.angle_beta   90.00
_cell.angle_gamma   90.00
#
_symmetry.space_group_name_H-M   'P 1'
#
loop_
_entity.id
_entity.type
_entity.pdbx_description
1 polymer ?
#
loop_
_entity_poly.entity_id
_entity_poly.type
_entity_poly.pdbx_seq_one_letter_code
_entity_poly.pdbx_strand_id
1 'polypeptide(L)'
;MWGRQLIHLLSSSQRLLKKSPRCRVPWLLNFRKTLPSLTRWHHTAPESLKCAWQLNDDHLELKYGDVLMRFDYVWLRDHCRSASCYNTKTNQRSLDTASVDLCIRPKSVRVDETTLFLTWPDGHVTRYGLEWLLKNSYEGQKQQVMQPRILWNAQIYQEAQVPSVDCQSFLETNEGLREFLQNFLLYGIAFVENVPPTKEDTEILAERISLIRETIYGRMWHFTSDFSRGDTAYTKLALDRHTDTTYFQEPCGIQVFHCLRHEGTGGRTLLVDGFYAAEQVLQQAPDDFELLTKVPLKHEYIENVGGCHNHMIGVGPVLNVYPWNNEIYLIR
;
A
#
# COMPACT_ATOMS: atom_id res chain seq x y z
N MET A 1 12.26 -8.04 -39.82
CA MET A 1 13.74 -7.98 -39.81
C MET A 1 14.26 -7.46 -38.48
N TRP A 2 14.05 -8.21 -37.39
CA TRP A 2 14.53 -7.87 -36.05
C TRP A 2 15.04 -9.16 -35.42
N GLY A 3 16.33 -9.42 -35.56
CA GLY A 3 16.91 -10.71 -35.14
C GLY A 3 18.44 -10.74 -35.06
N ARG A 4 19.12 -9.58 -35.02
CA ARG A 4 20.60 -9.54 -35.02
C ARG A 4 21.28 -8.48 -34.15
N GLN A 5 20.62 -7.91 -33.15
CA GLN A 5 21.27 -6.94 -32.23
C GLN A 5 21.21 -7.28 -30.73
N LEU A 6 20.83 -8.50 -30.35
CA LEU A 6 20.81 -8.93 -28.94
C LEU A 6 21.98 -9.83 -28.52
N ILE A 7 22.96 -10.08 -29.39
CA ILE A 7 24.04 -11.06 -29.13
C ILE A 7 25.30 -10.43 -28.48
N HIS A 8 25.39 -9.10 -28.36
CA HIS A 8 26.58 -8.44 -27.81
C HIS A 8 26.51 -8.03 -26.32
N LEU A 9 25.40 -8.25 -25.61
CA LEU A 9 25.27 -7.90 -24.18
C LEU A 9 25.33 -9.10 -23.22
N LEU A 10 25.44 -10.33 -23.73
CA LEU A 10 25.42 -11.54 -22.90
C LEU A 10 26.81 -12.13 -22.57
N SER A 11 27.91 -11.48 -22.96
CA SER A 11 29.28 -12.00 -22.72
C SER A 11 30.07 -11.29 -21.62
N SER A 12 29.50 -10.29 -20.94
CA SER A 12 30.20 -9.54 -19.86
C SER A 12 29.67 -9.76 -18.44
N SER A 13 28.60 -10.55 -18.24
CA SER A 13 27.96 -10.73 -16.93
C SER A 13 28.46 -11.93 -16.10
N GLN A 14 29.42 -12.73 -16.57
CA GLN A 14 29.89 -13.92 -15.86
C GLN A 14 31.14 -13.73 -14.96
N ARG A 15 31.50 -12.51 -14.54
CA ARG A 15 32.70 -12.29 -13.70
C ARG A 15 32.53 -11.48 -12.42
N LEU A 16 31.34 -11.39 -11.84
CA LEU A 16 31.15 -10.78 -10.52
C LEU A 16 30.25 -11.62 -9.62
N LEU A 17 30.64 -12.87 -9.36
CA LEU A 17 30.14 -13.69 -8.25
C LEU A 17 31.32 -14.06 -7.34
N LYS A 18 31.82 -13.10 -6.57
CA LYS A 18 32.64 -13.37 -5.39
C LYS A 18 32.35 -12.35 -4.28
N LYS A 19 31.65 -12.86 -3.25
CA LYS A 19 31.68 -12.51 -1.83
C LYS A 19 31.88 -11.03 -1.45
N SER A 20 30.85 -10.42 -0.86
CA SER A 20 31.02 -9.33 0.10
C SER A 20 30.21 -9.61 1.39
N PRO A 21 30.67 -9.14 2.56
CA PRO A 21 30.18 -9.61 3.86
C PRO A 21 28.90 -8.90 4.30
N ARG A 22 28.07 -9.64 5.07
CA ARG A 22 26.84 -9.18 5.70
C ARG A 22 27.12 -8.00 6.65
N CYS A 23 26.61 -6.82 6.33
CA CYS A 23 26.55 -5.69 7.24
C CYS A 23 25.23 -5.77 8.03
N ARG A 24 25.30 -6.11 9.32
CA ARG A 24 24.16 -6.02 10.25
C ARG A 24 24.01 -4.57 10.69
N VAL A 25 22.87 -3.95 10.40
CA VAL A 25 22.51 -2.64 10.97
C VAL A 25 21.54 -2.90 12.13
N PRO A 26 21.84 -2.46 13.38
CA PRO A 26 20.90 -2.58 14.49
C PRO A 26 19.86 -1.46 14.42
N TRP A 27 18.57 -1.83 14.37
CA TRP A 27 17.46 -0.90 14.55
C TRP A 27 17.28 -0.64 16.06
N LEU A 28 17.52 0.59 16.49
CA LEU A 28 17.22 1.06 17.85
C LEU A 28 15.81 1.67 17.89
N LEU A 29 14.94 1.02 18.66
CA LEU A 29 13.67 1.56 19.17
C LEU A 29 13.98 2.56 20.29
N ASN A 30 13.37 3.75 20.26
CA ASN A 30 13.05 4.49 21.48
C ASN A 30 12.00 5.58 21.23
N PHE A 31 10.82 5.41 21.83
CA PHE A 31 9.83 6.45 22.07
C PHE A 31 9.68 6.63 23.59
N ARG A 32 9.82 7.85 24.09
CA ARG A 32 9.10 8.33 25.29
C ARG A 32 8.87 9.85 25.18
N LYS A 33 7.61 10.24 25.32
CA LYS A 33 7.09 11.63 25.37
C LYS A 33 7.42 12.28 26.73
N THR A 34 7.58 13.61 26.74
CA THR A 34 6.88 14.56 27.65
C THR A 34 7.30 16.01 27.38
N LEU A 35 6.32 16.92 27.34
CA LEU A 35 6.42 18.39 27.44
C LEU A 35 5.36 18.80 28.50
N PRO A 36 5.50 19.93 29.25
CA PRO A 36 5.24 21.23 28.63
C PRO A 36 5.98 22.49 29.18
N SER A 37 5.93 23.53 28.33
CA SER A 37 5.89 24.99 28.56
C SER A 37 7.04 25.76 29.22
N LEU A 38 7.61 26.71 28.47
CA LEU A 38 7.68 28.14 28.84
C LEU A 38 8.05 28.99 27.61
N THR A 39 7.14 29.89 27.24
CA THR A 39 7.25 30.79 26.08
C THR A 39 8.12 31.99 26.43
N ARG A 40 9.23 32.19 25.72
CA ARG A 40 9.97 33.45 25.71
C ARG A 40 10.23 33.87 24.26
N TRP A 41 9.54 34.93 23.85
CA TRP A 41 9.66 35.51 22.52
C TRP A 41 11.04 36.16 22.37
N HIS A 42 11.87 35.58 21.53
CA HIS A 42 13.01 36.27 20.95
C HIS A 42 12.78 36.35 19.44
N HIS A 43 12.59 37.58 18.96
CA HIS A 43 12.69 37.91 17.55
C HIS A 43 14.05 37.41 17.04
N THR A 44 14.02 36.33 16.28
CA THR A 44 15.13 35.88 15.46
C THR A 44 14.71 36.10 14.02
N ALA A 45 15.55 36.80 13.27
CA ALA A 45 15.42 36.93 11.82
C ALA A 45 15.25 35.52 11.22
N PRO A 46 14.45 35.35 10.14
CA PRO A 46 14.27 34.03 9.54
C PRO A 46 15.64 33.46 9.16
N GLU A 47 15.93 32.26 9.64
CA GLU A 47 17.13 31.51 9.27
C GLU A 47 17.25 31.50 7.75
N SER A 48 18.43 31.86 7.23
CA SER A 48 18.72 31.82 5.80
C SER A 48 18.39 30.42 5.26
N LEU A 49 17.50 30.35 4.27
CA LEU A 49 17.13 29.10 3.62
C LEU A 49 18.37 28.33 3.15
N LYS A 50 18.59 27.14 3.74
CA LYS A 50 19.63 26.16 3.39
C LYS A 50 19.28 25.46 2.07
N CYS A 51 19.09 26.20 0.99
CA CYS A 51 18.86 25.63 -0.34
C CYS A 51 20.11 25.80 -1.20
N ALA A 52 20.70 24.70 -1.64
CA ALA A 52 21.84 24.69 -2.55
C ALA A 52 21.57 23.70 -3.68
N TRP A 53 22.03 24.01 -4.89
CA TRP A 53 21.81 23.15 -6.05
C TRP A 53 23.04 23.11 -6.95
N GLN A 54 23.19 22.01 -7.67
CA GLN A 54 24.25 21.79 -8.64
C GLN A 54 23.69 21.06 -9.85
N LEU A 55 24.10 21.49 -11.04
CA LEU A 55 23.80 20.78 -12.29
C LEU A 55 24.93 19.79 -12.59
N ASN A 56 24.54 18.54 -12.81
CA ASN A 56 25.40 17.51 -13.35
C ASN A 56 24.95 17.19 -14.78
N ASP A 57 25.66 16.29 -15.46
CA ASP A 57 25.38 15.97 -16.86
C ASP A 57 24.00 15.35 -17.09
N ASP A 58 23.52 14.53 -16.17
CA ASP A 58 22.29 13.73 -16.30
C ASP A 58 21.20 14.12 -15.29
N HIS A 59 21.54 14.85 -14.23
CA HIS A 59 20.61 15.19 -13.16
C HIS A 59 20.88 16.53 -12.47
N LEU A 60 19.87 17.03 -11.79
CA LEU A 60 19.95 18.12 -10.82
C LEU A 60 20.15 17.55 -9.41
N GLU A 61 21.18 18.02 -8.70
CA GLU A 61 21.29 17.85 -7.25
C GLU A 61 20.68 19.06 -6.54
N LEU A 62 19.79 18.82 -5.59
CA LEU A 62 19.12 19.84 -4.81
C LEU A 62 19.16 19.48 -3.33
N LYS A 63 19.86 20.29 -2.53
CA LYS A 63 19.87 20.19 -1.08
C LYS A 63 18.81 21.12 -0.50
N TYR A 64 17.89 20.57 0.27
CA TYR A 64 16.84 21.32 0.98
C TYR A 64 16.79 20.85 2.44
N GLY A 65 17.13 21.74 3.37
CA GLY A 65 17.38 21.35 4.76
C GLY A 65 18.60 20.43 4.86
N ASP A 66 18.41 19.25 5.46
CA ASP A 66 19.46 18.23 5.60
C ASP A 66 19.34 17.10 4.55
N VAL A 67 18.39 17.21 3.61
CA VAL A 67 18.16 16.20 2.57
C VAL A 67 18.79 16.64 1.26
N LEU A 68 19.67 15.81 0.70
CA LEU A 68 20.21 15.94 -0.65
C LEU A 68 19.38 15.07 -1.59
N MET A 69 18.71 15.69 -2.56
CA MET A 69 17.87 15.01 -3.54
C MET A 69 18.51 15.01 -4.92
N ARG A 70 18.26 13.95 -5.68
CA ARG A 70 18.70 13.83 -7.08
C ARG A 70 17.49 13.69 -8.01
N PHE A 71 17.44 14.53 -9.04
CA PHE A 71 16.36 14.53 -10.01
C PHE A 71 16.89 14.45 -11.44
N ASP A 72 16.53 13.37 -12.14
CA ASP A 72 16.78 13.26 -13.58
C ASP A 72 16.05 14.37 -14.33
N TYR A 73 16.71 14.97 -15.33
CA TYR A 73 16.10 16.05 -16.10
C TYR A 73 14.85 15.60 -16.85
N VAL A 74 14.86 14.36 -17.36
CA VAL A 74 13.69 13.75 -17.99
C VAL A 74 12.52 13.69 -17.01
N TRP A 75 12.76 13.24 -15.77
CA TRP A 75 11.71 13.17 -14.74
C TRP A 75 11.15 14.56 -14.42
N LEU A 76 12.01 15.57 -14.29
CA LEU A 76 11.62 16.96 -14.05
C LEU A 76 10.83 17.56 -15.22
N ARG A 77 11.10 17.17 -16.47
CA ARG A 77 10.32 17.62 -17.63
C ARG A 77 8.98 16.89 -17.73
N ASP A 78 9.01 15.59 -17.45
CA ASP A 78 7.90 14.65 -17.52
C ASP A 78 6.80 14.97 -16.48
N HIS A 79 7.20 15.36 -15.27
CA HIS A 79 6.30 15.65 -14.15
C HIS A 79 5.86 17.13 -14.06
N CYS A 80 6.09 17.90 -15.13
CA CYS A 80 5.78 19.32 -15.15
C CYS A 80 4.31 19.59 -14.81
N ARG A 81 4.07 20.52 -13.89
CA ARG A 81 2.72 20.90 -13.41
C ARG A 81 2.16 22.18 -14.05
N SER A 82 2.76 22.64 -15.15
CA SER A 82 2.21 23.77 -15.91
C SER A 82 0.89 23.39 -16.58
N ALA A 83 0.07 24.39 -16.94
CA ALA A 83 -1.24 24.16 -17.55
C ALA A 83 -1.20 23.39 -18.88
N SER A 84 -0.07 23.42 -19.61
CA SER A 84 0.10 22.63 -20.84
C SER A 84 0.50 21.17 -20.58
N CYS A 85 1.01 20.85 -19.39
CA CYS A 85 1.51 19.52 -19.05
C CYS A 85 0.62 18.80 -18.03
N TYR A 86 -0.24 19.52 -17.31
CA TYR A 86 -1.08 18.98 -16.25
C TYR A 86 -2.42 19.72 -16.16
N ASN A 87 -3.51 18.96 -16.18
CA ASN A 87 -4.84 19.47 -15.95
C ASN A 87 -5.13 19.50 -14.44
N THR A 88 -5.13 20.68 -13.85
CA THR A 88 -5.37 20.88 -12.41
C THR A 88 -6.81 20.61 -11.98
N LYS A 89 -7.78 20.58 -12.91
CA LYS A 89 -9.17 20.25 -12.60
C LYS A 89 -9.38 18.74 -12.46
N THR A 90 -8.72 17.95 -13.30
CA THR A 90 -8.85 16.47 -13.29
C THR A 90 -7.71 15.77 -12.57
N ASN A 91 -6.67 16.52 -12.18
CA ASN A 91 -5.43 16.00 -11.63
C ASN A 91 -4.69 15.02 -12.54
N GLN A 92 -4.80 15.20 -13.86
CA GLN A 92 -4.21 14.31 -14.86
C GLN A 92 -3.07 14.98 -15.60
N ARG A 93 -2.03 14.20 -15.90
CA ARG A 93 -0.95 14.60 -16.78
C ARG A 93 -1.44 14.63 -18.22
N SER A 94 -1.02 15.66 -18.96
CA SER A 94 -1.33 15.86 -20.38
C SER A 94 -0.10 15.71 -21.26
N LEU A 95 1.10 15.79 -20.68
CA LEU A 95 2.36 15.56 -21.39
C LEU A 95 2.54 14.07 -21.66
N ASP A 96 2.80 13.73 -22.93
CA ASP A 96 3.25 12.41 -23.35
C ASP A 96 4.73 12.19 -22.96
N THR A 97 5.00 11.23 -22.10
CA THR A 97 6.36 10.86 -21.68
C THR A 97 7.26 10.51 -22.86
N ALA A 98 6.74 9.87 -23.90
CA ALA A 98 7.53 9.48 -25.07
C ALA A 98 7.98 10.70 -25.91
N SER A 99 7.32 11.85 -25.73
CA SER A 99 7.69 13.10 -26.39
C SER A 99 8.85 13.84 -25.71
N VAL A 100 9.22 13.44 -24.49
CA VAL A 100 10.33 14.06 -23.75
C VAL A 100 11.65 13.57 -24.31
N ASP A 101 12.49 14.49 -24.79
CA ASP A 101 13.86 14.18 -25.18
C ASP A 101 14.63 13.59 -23.99
N LEU A 102 15.15 12.37 -24.14
CA LEU A 102 15.90 11.67 -23.10
C LEU A 102 17.23 12.36 -22.76
N CYS A 103 17.72 13.22 -23.65
CA CYS A 103 18.91 14.04 -23.44
C CYS A 103 18.59 15.47 -22.99
N ILE A 104 17.33 15.77 -22.65
CA ILE A 104 16.91 17.13 -22.28
C ILE A 104 17.72 17.64 -21.07
N ARG A 105 18.18 18.88 -21.16
CA ARG A 105 18.86 19.59 -20.07
C ARG A 105 18.26 21.00 -19.93
N PRO A 106 18.10 21.53 -18.71
CA PRO A 106 17.65 22.90 -18.53
C PRO A 106 18.72 23.87 -19.07
N LYS A 107 18.28 24.89 -19.81
CA LYS A 107 19.11 26.05 -20.20
C LYS A 107 19.45 26.92 -19.00
N SER A 108 18.54 27.04 -18.04
CA SER A 108 18.77 27.79 -16.82
C SER A 108 17.97 27.22 -15.66
N VAL A 109 18.55 27.33 -14.46
CA VAL A 109 17.92 26.93 -13.21
C VAL A 109 17.98 28.11 -12.25
N ARG A 110 16.85 28.37 -11.58
CA ARG A 110 16.76 29.36 -10.53
C ARG A 110 15.95 28.79 -9.38
N VAL A 111 16.36 29.07 -8.16
CA VAL A 111 15.60 28.73 -6.96
C VAL A 111 15.29 30.03 -6.23
N ASP A 112 14.05 30.21 -5.79
CA ASP A 112 13.69 31.21 -4.80
C ASP A 112 13.46 30.55 -3.43
N GLU A 113 12.79 31.22 -2.50
CA GLU A 113 12.61 30.71 -1.14
C GLU A 113 11.87 29.37 -1.07
N THR A 114 10.92 29.13 -1.98
CA THR A 114 10.00 27.97 -1.89
C THR A 114 9.88 27.20 -3.20
N THR A 115 10.45 27.72 -4.30
CA THR A 115 10.18 27.23 -5.64
C THR A 115 11.45 27.08 -6.47
N LEU A 116 11.59 25.92 -7.12
CA LEU A 116 12.54 25.65 -8.20
C LEU A 116 11.92 26.04 -9.54
N PHE A 117 12.70 26.73 -10.38
CA PHE A 117 12.38 27.10 -11.75
C PHE A 117 13.41 26.50 -12.71
N LEU A 118 12.92 25.86 -13.78
CA LEU A 118 13.73 25.25 -14.83
C LEU A 118 13.27 25.82 -16.17
N THR A 119 14.18 26.41 -16.94
CA THR A 119 13.91 26.82 -18.33
C THR A 119 14.49 25.80 -19.28
N TRP A 120 13.68 25.21 -20.14
CA TRP A 120 14.07 24.15 -21.07
C TRP A 120 14.54 24.70 -22.43
N PRO A 121 15.14 23.85 -23.30
CA PRO A 121 15.65 24.31 -24.60
C PRO A 121 14.60 24.92 -25.53
N ASP A 122 13.35 24.44 -25.44
CA ASP A 122 12.18 24.95 -26.16
C ASP A 122 11.61 26.27 -25.58
N GLY A 123 12.22 26.79 -24.50
CA GLY A 123 11.75 27.98 -23.78
C GLY A 123 10.63 27.70 -22.78
N HIS A 124 10.18 26.45 -22.65
CA HIS A 124 9.20 26.06 -21.63
C HIS A 124 9.78 26.29 -20.23
N VAL A 125 8.95 26.75 -19.29
CA VAL A 125 9.35 26.95 -17.90
C VAL A 125 8.56 26.03 -16.99
N THR A 126 9.27 25.15 -16.28
CA THR A 126 8.70 24.30 -15.23
C THR A 126 8.95 24.91 -13.87
N ARG A 127 7.95 24.77 -12.98
CA ARG A 127 7.99 25.27 -11.60
C ARG A 127 7.62 24.15 -10.63
N TYR A 128 8.39 24.00 -9.58
CA TYR A 128 8.14 23.03 -8.51
C TYR A 128 8.29 23.65 -7.14
N GLY A 129 7.35 23.40 -6.23
CA GLY A 129 7.55 23.70 -4.82
C GLY A 129 8.62 22.78 -4.22
N LEU A 130 9.51 23.33 -3.38
CA LEU A 130 10.60 22.56 -2.75
C LEU A 130 10.07 21.44 -1.86
N GLU A 131 8.98 21.66 -1.13
CA GLU A 131 8.30 20.61 -0.35
C GLU A 131 7.71 19.51 -1.24
N TRP A 132 7.18 19.88 -2.42
CA TRP A 132 6.68 18.90 -3.38
C TRP A 132 7.83 18.05 -3.93
N LEU A 133 8.97 18.65 -4.25
CA LEU A 133 10.18 17.92 -4.65
C LEU A 133 10.65 16.99 -3.54
N LEU A 134 10.71 17.46 -2.29
CA LEU A 134 11.06 16.62 -1.16
C LEU A 134 10.14 15.40 -1.05
N LYS A 135 8.82 15.63 -1.07
CA LYS A 135 7.82 14.55 -0.98
C LYS A 135 7.92 13.53 -2.13
N ASN A 136 8.30 13.96 -3.33
CA ASN A 136 8.33 13.12 -4.55
C ASN A 136 9.75 12.68 -4.97
N SER A 137 10.77 13.04 -4.19
CA SER A 137 12.15 12.57 -4.39
C SER A 137 12.30 11.11 -3.96
N TYR A 138 13.31 10.42 -4.50
CA TYR A 138 13.68 9.08 -4.03
C TYR A 138 13.96 9.08 -2.51
N GLU A 139 14.64 10.11 -2.00
CA GLU A 139 14.96 10.26 -0.59
C GLU A 139 13.73 10.43 0.29
N GLY A 140 12.76 11.24 -0.16
CA GLY A 140 11.49 11.42 0.55
C GLY A 140 10.59 10.20 0.50
N GLN A 141 10.60 9.45 -0.62
CA GLN A 141 9.82 8.22 -0.77
C GLN A 141 10.38 7.06 0.05
N LYS A 142 11.70 6.94 0.21
CA LYS A 142 12.33 5.92 1.09
C LYS A 142 11.88 6.01 2.55
N GLN A 143 11.44 7.19 2.99
CA GLN A 143 10.99 7.43 4.36
C GLN A 143 9.50 7.20 4.55
N GLN A 144 8.73 7.01 3.47
CA GLN A 144 7.28 6.84 3.56
C GLN A 144 6.94 5.36 3.78
N VAL A 145 6.25 5.10 4.90
CA VAL A 145 5.49 3.85 5.08
C VAL A 145 4.36 3.87 4.06
N MET A 146 4.18 2.77 3.32
CA MET A 146 3.15 2.72 2.27
C MET A 146 1.75 2.89 2.83
N GLN A 147 1.45 2.21 3.94
CA GLN A 147 0.18 2.32 4.66
C GLN A 147 0.43 2.21 6.18
N PRO A 148 0.03 3.22 6.98
CA PRO A 148 0.16 3.15 8.42
C PRO A 148 -0.69 1.99 8.94
N ARG A 149 -0.07 1.07 9.68
CA ARG A 149 -0.71 -0.11 10.28
C ARG A 149 -0.06 -0.47 11.61
N ILE A 150 -0.80 -1.18 12.44
CA ILE A 150 -0.35 -1.72 13.72
C ILE A 150 -0.35 -3.23 13.56
N LEU A 151 0.82 -3.85 13.64
CA LEU A 151 0.92 -5.30 13.66
C LEU A 151 0.56 -5.81 15.06
N TRP A 152 -0.31 -6.82 15.14
CA TRP A 152 -0.87 -7.25 16.42
C TRP A 152 -0.90 -8.78 16.60
N ASN A 153 -0.75 -9.19 17.85
CA ASN A 153 -1.18 -10.51 18.33
C ASN A 153 -2.37 -10.32 19.29
N ALA A 154 -2.86 -11.42 19.87
CA ALA A 154 -4.02 -11.37 20.77
C ALA A 154 -3.81 -10.43 21.97
N GLN A 155 -2.60 -10.41 22.56
CA GLN A 155 -2.29 -9.54 23.68
C GLN A 155 -2.29 -8.06 23.26
N ILE A 156 -1.59 -7.73 22.17
CA ILE A 156 -1.49 -6.35 21.65
C ILE A 156 -2.88 -5.80 21.32
N TYR A 157 -3.71 -6.59 20.63
CA TYR A 157 -5.05 -6.16 20.25
C TYR A 157 -5.97 -5.98 21.47
N GLN A 158 -5.86 -6.86 22.48
CA GLN A 158 -6.60 -6.71 23.73
C GLN A 158 -6.17 -5.46 24.51
N GLU A 159 -4.87 -5.19 24.62
CA GLU A 159 -4.35 -3.99 25.30
C GLU A 159 -4.75 -2.71 24.59
N ALA A 160 -4.90 -2.74 23.26
CA ALA A 160 -5.32 -1.59 22.46
C ALA A 160 -6.77 -1.15 22.74
N GLN A 161 -7.63 -2.04 23.27
CA GLN A 161 -9.04 -1.75 23.59
C GLN A 161 -9.78 -1.05 22.43
N VAL A 162 -9.58 -1.55 21.19
CA VAL A 162 -10.17 -0.96 19.98
C VAL A 162 -11.70 -1.05 20.07
N PRO A 163 -12.43 0.07 20.07
CA PRO A 163 -13.88 0.05 20.25
C PRO A 163 -14.60 -0.42 18.99
N SER A 164 -15.74 -1.10 19.19
CA SER A 164 -16.79 -1.25 18.18
C SER A 164 -17.49 0.08 17.94
N VAL A 165 -18.01 0.26 16.73
CA VAL A 165 -18.84 1.42 16.39
C VAL A 165 -20.31 0.99 16.39
N ASP A 166 -21.20 1.80 16.96
CA ASP A 166 -22.64 1.56 16.87
C ASP A 166 -23.15 1.74 15.44
N CYS A 167 -24.08 0.88 15.00
CA CYS A 167 -24.67 0.91 13.66
C CYS A 167 -25.24 2.27 13.26
N GLN A 168 -25.98 2.93 14.17
CA GLN A 168 -26.58 4.23 13.88
C GLN A 168 -25.49 5.29 13.68
N SER A 169 -24.52 5.34 14.59
CA SER A 169 -23.38 6.25 14.48
C SER A 169 -22.60 6.04 13.18
N PHE A 170 -22.35 4.78 12.83
CA PHE A 170 -21.65 4.40 11.61
C PHE A 170 -22.35 4.87 10.33
N LEU A 171 -23.68 4.70 10.25
CA LEU A 171 -24.46 5.04 9.07
C LEU A 171 -24.73 6.55 8.96
N GLU A 172 -25.06 7.20 10.08
CA GLU A 172 -25.62 8.55 10.09
C GLU A 172 -24.58 9.66 10.29
N THR A 173 -23.36 9.34 10.74
CA THR A 173 -22.33 10.34 11.06
C THR A 173 -21.04 10.12 10.27
N ASN A 174 -20.27 11.21 10.07
CA ASN A 174 -18.93 11.10 9.49
C ASN A 174 -17.91 10.68 10.55
N GLU A 175 -18.17 10.99 11.81
CA GLU A 175 -17.36 10.64 12.96
C GLU A 175 -17.35 9.13 13.19
N GLY A 176 -18.51 8.48 13.20
CA GLY A 176 -18.64 7.02 13.33
C GLY A 176 -18.00 6.27 12.15
N LEU A 177 -18.25 6.73 10.92
CA LEU A 177 -17.58 6.16 9.73
C LEU A 177 -16.05 6.35 9.81
N ARG A 178 -15.57 7.54 10.21
CA ARG A 178 -14.15 7.81 10.35
C ARG A 178 -13.50 6.93 11.41
N GLU A 179 -14.14 6.75 12.56
CA GLU A 179 -13.66 5.89 13.63
C GLU A 179 -13.54 4.43 13.16
N PHE A 180 -14.58 3.91 12.49
CA PHE A 180 -14.53 2.58 11.89
C PHE A 180 -13.39 2.46 10.88
N LEU A 181 -13.29 3.39 9.91
CA LEU A 181 -12.27 3.35 8.86
C LEU A 181 -10.87 3.48 9.44
N GLN A 182 -10.68 4.30 10.46
CA GLN A 182 -9.39 4.44 11.14
C GLN A 182 -8.99 3.13 11.84
N ASN A 183 -9.91 2.50 12.56
CA ASN A 183 -9.66 1.21 13.21
C ASN A 183 -9.38 0.12 12.17
N PHE A 184 -10.17 0.06 11.10
CA PHE A 184 -10.00 -0.89 10.01
C PHE A 184 -8.67 -0.72 9.28
N LEU A 185 -8.27 0.52 8.94
CA LEU A 185 -7.00 0.78 8.26
C LEU A 185 -5.79 0.49 9.15
N LEU A 186 -5.88 0.74 10.46
CA LEU A 186 -4.78 0.51 11.39
C LEU A 186 -4.61 -0.98 11.74
N TYR A 187 -5.68 -1.70 12.02
CA TYR A 187 -5.62 -3.08 12.52
C TYR A 187 -6.02 -4.15 11.48
N GLY A 188 -6.54 -3.76 10.32
CA GLY A 188 -7.07 -4.68 9.31
C GLY A 188 -8.43 -5.30 9.66
N ILE A 189 -8.96 -5.00 10.85
CA ILE A 189 -10.27 -5.44 11.33
C ILE A 189 -10.96 -4.30 12.10
N ALA A 190 -12.29 -4.25 12.04
CA ALA A 190 -13.14 -3.35 12.82
C ALA A 190 -14.54 -3.95 12.95
N PHE A 191 -15.28 -3.54 13.98
CA PHE A 191 -16.59 -4.10 14.29
C PHE A 191 -17.65 -3.00 14.31
N VAL A 192 -18.82 -3.31 13.75
CA VAL A 192 -20.04 -2.53 13.92
C VAL A 192 -21.01 -3.36 14.73
N GLU A 193 -21.55 -2.79 15.80
CA GLU A 193 -22.51 -3.44 16.70
C GLU A 193 -23.92 -2.89 16.50
N ASN A 194 -24.92 -3.61 17.02
CA ASN A 194 -26.35 -3.25 16.93
C ASN A 194 -26.89 -3.17 15.50
N VAL A 195 -26.30 -3.92 14.57
CA VAL A 195 -26.82 -4.07 13.20
C VAL A 195 -28.04 -4.98 13.23
N PRO A 196 -29.20 -4.59 12.64
CA PRO A 196 -30.33 -5.51 12.52
C PRO A 196 -29.96 -6.71 11.66
N PRO A 197 -30.25 -7.97 12.08
CA PRO A 197 -29.71 -9.18 11.47
C PRO A 197 -30.38 -9.55 10.15
N THR A 198 -30.28 -8.68 9.15
CA THR A 198 -30.82 -8.86 7.80
C THR A 198 -29.71 -8.73 6.75
N LYS A 199 -29.96 -9.30 5.57
CA LYS A 199 -29.04 -9.19 4.43
C LYS A 199 -29.01 -7.74 3.93
N GLU A 200 -30.17 -7.10 3.94
CA GLU A 200 -30.40 -5.73 3.47
C GLU A 200 -29.64 -4.70 4.32
N ASP A 201 -29.69 -4.82 5.65
CA ASP A 201 -28.93 -3.96 6.56
C ASP A 201 -27.42 -4.16 6.40
N THR A 202 -26.99 -5.40 6.15
CA THR A 202 -25.57 -5.70 5.84
C THR A 202 -25.10 -5.03 4.56
N GLU A 203 -25.96 -5.03 3.52
CA GLU A 203 -25.65 -4.38 2.23
C GLU A 203 -25.54 -2.86 2.38
N ILE A 204 -26.46 -2.21 3.10
CA ILE A 204 -26.42 -0.77 3.39
C ILE A 204 -25.10 -0.40 4.10
N LEU A 205 -24.69 -1.19 5.09
CA LEU A 205 -23.42 -1.03 5.81
C LEU A 205 -22.20 -1.18 4.89
N ALA A 206 -22.17 -2.22 4.06
CA ALA A 206 -21.06 -2.45 3.14
C ALA A 206 -20.93 -1.33 2.10
N GLU A 207 -22.05 -0.82 1.57
CA GLU A 207 -22.08 0.29 0.62
C GLU A 207 -21.62 1.62 1.22
N ARG A 208 -21.79 1.79 2.53
CA ARG A 208 -21.26 2.96 3.26
C ARG A 208 -19.73 2.94 3.35
N ILE A 209 -19.11 1.76 3.32
CA ILE A 209 -17.64 1.60 3.29
C ILE A 209 -17.12 1.78 1.86
N SER A 210 -17.65 1.01 0.90
CA SER A 210 -17.17 1.00 -0.48
C SER A 210 -18.15 0.29 -1.42
N LEU A 211 -17.75 0.15 -2.69
CA LEU A 211 -18.50 -0.62 -3.68
C LEU A 211 -18.42 -2.11 -3.36
N ILE A 212 -19.57 -2.80 -3.43
CA ILE A 212 -19.62 -4.26 -3.30
C ILE A 212 -19.18 -4.90 -4.61
N ARG A 213 -18.13 -5.74 -4.54
CA ARG A 213 -17.64 -6.53 -5.67
C ARG A 213 -18.50 -7.77 -5.84
N GLU A 214 -19.24 -7.84 -6.94
CA GLU A 214 -19.96 -9.05 -7.32
C GLU A 214 -18.99 -10.16 -7.73
N THR A 215 -19.24 -11.37 -7.25
CA THR A 215 -18.40 -12.56 -7.49
C THR A 215 -19.25 -13.75 -7.96
N ILE A 216 -18.63 -14.91 -8.13
CA ILE A 216 -19.34 -16.19 -8.40
C ILE A 216 -20.30 -16.63 -7.27
N TYR A 217 -20.20 -16.02 -6.09
CA TYR A 217 -21.14 -16.20 -4.99
C TYR A 217 -22.33 -15.23 -5.04
N GLY A 218 -22.33 -14.31 -6.01
CA GLY A 218 -23.29 -13.22 -6.17
C GLY A 218 -22.79 -11.91 -5.56
N ARG A 219 -23.64 -10.87 -5.64
CA ARG A 219 -23.38 -9.56 -5.03
C ARG A 219 -23.37 -9.64 -3.50
N MET A 220 -24.43 -10.21 -2.95
CA MET A 220 -24.61 -10.45 -1.51
C MET A 220 -25.18 -11.85 -1.31
N TRP A 221 -24.60 -12.60 -0.39
CA TRP A 221 -25.03 -13.96 -0.07
C TRP A 221 -25.15 -14.14 1.45
N HIS A 222 -25.99 -15.08 1.86
CA HIS A 222 -25.94 -15.66 3.18
C HIS A 222 -25.60 -17.14 3.01
N PHE A 223 -25.00 -17.73 4.03
CA PHE A 223 -24.67 -19.14 4.02
C PHE A 223 -24.95 -19.75 5.38
N THR A 224 -25.19 -21.05 5.36
CA THR A 224 -25.33 -21.89 6.55
C THR A 224 -24.67 -23.24 6.24
N SER A 225 -24.52 -24.09 7.25
CA SER A 225 -23.90 -25.40 7.10
C SER A 225 -24.82 -26.43 6.43
N ASP A 226 -25.28 -26.14 5.20
CA ASP A 226 -26.25 -26.93 4.44
C ASP A 226 -25.68 -27.63 3.19
N PHE A 227 -24.37 -27.50 2.93
CA PHE A 227 -23.70 -28.03 1.73
C PHE A 227 -24.31 -27.52 0.40
N SER A 228 -24.97 -26.36 0.39
CA SER A 228 -25.57 -25.81 -0.83
C SER A 228 -24.56 -25.40 -1.90
N ARG A 229 -23.27 -25.25 -1.54
CA ARG A 229 -22.17 -24.98 -2.46
C ARG A 229 -21.02 -25.96 -2.29
N GLY A 230 -20.19 -26.07 -3.33
CA GLY A 230 -18.95 -26.86 -3.32
C GLY A 230 -17.81 -26.20 -2.53
N ASP A 231 -18.11 -25.68 -1.34
CA ASP A 231 -17.20 -24.87 -0.54
C ASP A 231 -17.26 -25.30 0.94
N THR A 232 -16.10 -25.41 1.59
CA THR A 232 -15.98 -25.86 2.98
C THR A 232 -16.71 -24.92 3.95
N ALA A 233 -16.91 -23.65 3.59
CA ALA A 233 -17.70 -22.69 4.35
C ALA A 233 -19.16 -23.11 4.56
N TYR A 234 -19.70 -23.98 3.70
CA TYR A 234 -21.07 -24.50 3.78
C TYR A 234 -21.16 -25.82 4.56
N THR A 235 -20.11 -26.18 5.30
CA THR A 235 -20.03 -27.40 6.09
C THR A 235 -20.02 -27.08 7.60
N LYS A 236 -19.92 -28.12 8.44
CA LYS A 236 -19.69 -27.97 9.89
C LYS A 236 -18.22 -28.17 10.28
N LEU A 237 -17.33 -28.31 9.30
CA LEU A 237 -15.90 -28.47 9.54
C LEU A 237 -15.32 -27.16 10.05
N ALA A 238 -14.34 -27.26 10.96
CA ALA A 238 -13.60 -26.09 11.39
C ALA A 238 -12.78 -25.54 10.23
N LEU A 239 -12.91 -24.23 9.98
CA LEU A 239 -12.03 -23.50 9.08
C LEU A 239 -10.85 -22.96 9.89
N ASP A 240 -9.64 -23.38 9.52
CA ASP A 240 -8.42 -22.79 10.08
C ASP A 240 -8.16 -21.41 9.45
N ARG A 241 -7.11 -20.71 9.87
CA ARG A 241 -6.72 -19.38 9.41
C ARG A 241 -6.49 -19.40 7.88
N HIS A 242 -7.22 -18.59 7.14
CA HIS A 242 -7.12 -18.48 5.69
C HIS A 242 -7.46 -17.06 5.22
N THR A 243 -7.10 -16.76 3.98
CA THR A 243 -7.64 -15.62 3.24
C THR A 243 -8.58 -16.16 2.16
N ASP A 244 -9.67 -15.43 1.91
CA ASP A 244 -10.68 -15.84 0.95
C ASP A 244 -10.29 -15.46 -0.48
N THR A 245 -10.90 -16.15 -1.46
CA THR A 245 -10.82 -15.80 -2.89
C THR A 245 -9.42 -15.79 -3.49
N THR A 246 -8.52 -16.58 -2.91
CA THR A 246 -7.10 -16.69 -3.31
C THR A 246 -6.93 -17.30 -4.68
N TYR A 247 -7.98 -17.86 -5.27
CA TYR A 247 -8.07 -18.35 -6.64
C TYR A 247 -8.50 -17.27 -7.65
N PHE A 248 -8.82 -16.04 -7.23
CA PHE A 248 -8.98 -14.90 -8.15
C PHE A 248 -7.64 -14.30 -8.50
N GLN A 249 -7.51 -13.74 -9.71
CA GLN A 249 -6.30 -13.00 -10.10
C GLN A 249 -6.04 -11.84 -9.11
N GLU A 250 -7.10 -11.11 -8.76
CA GLU A 250 -7.14 -10.12 -7.69
C GLU A 250 -8.12 -10.62 -6.60
N PRO A 251 -7.62 -11.13 -5.46
CA PRO A 251 -8.46 -11.50 -4.32
C PRO A 251 -9.27 -10.32 -3.79
N CYS A 252 -10.39 -10.58 -3.13
CA CYS A 252 -11.19 -9.55 -2.48
C CYS A 252 -10.39 -8.88 -1.36
N GLY A 253 -10.31 -7.55 -1.39
CA GLY A 253 -9.53 -6.78 -0.41
C GLY A 253 -10.22 -6.55 0.93
N ILE A 254 -11.56 -6.60 0.97
CA ILE A 254 -12.37 -6.45 2.19
C ILE A 254 -13.41 -7.56 2.20
N GLN A 255 -13.59 -8.18 3.37
CA GLN A 255 -14.65 -9.15 3.63
C GLN A 255 -15.50 -8.68 4.80
N VAL A 256 -16.82 -8.76 4.63
CA VAL A 256 -17.81 -8.35 5.64
C VAL A 256 -18.59 -9.59 6.06
N PHE A 257 -18.55 -9.92 7.35
CA PHE A 257 -19.37 -10.97 7.94
C PHE A 257 -20.34 -10.36 8.95
N HIS A 258 -21.59 -10.80 8.88
CA HIS A 258 -22.64 -10.42 9.80
C HIS A 258 -23.40 -11.66 10.28
N CYS A 259 -23.38 -11.89 11.58
CA CYS A 259 -24.09 -13.01 12.18
C CYS A 259 -25.60 -12.72 12.23
N LEU A 260 -26.37 -13.37 11.34
CA LEU A 260 -27.83 -13.20 11.30
C LEU A 260 -28.55 -14.09 12.34
N ARG A 261 -28.01 -15.27 12.63
CA ARG A 261 -28.54 -16.24 13.60
C ARG A 261 -27.44 -17.22 14.01
N HIS A 262 -27.39 -17.56 15.29
CA HIS A 262 -26.54 -18.64 15.82
C HIS A 262 -27.35 -19.53 16.74
N GLU A 263 -27.38 -20.83 16.44
CA GLU A 263 -28.01 -21.86 17.29
C GLU A 263 -27.05 -23.04 17.42
N GLY A 264 -26.52 -23.25 18.62
CA GLY A 264 -25.67 -24.40 18.92
C GLY A 264 -24.44 -24.05 19.75
N THR A 265 -23.41 -24.91 19.66
CA THR A 265 -22.11 -24.72 20.34
C THR A 265 -21.00 -24.66 19.31
N GLY A 266 -19.93 -23.92 19.60
CA GLY A 266 -18.86 -23.65 18.64
C GLY A 266 -19.21 -22.51 17.67
N GLY A 267 -18.57 -22.51 16.49
CA GLY A 267 -18.76 -21.44 15.48
C GLY A 267 -18.16 -20.09 15.88
N ARG A 268 -17.12 -20.10 16.72
CA ARG A 268 -16.43 -18.87 17.17
C ARG A 268 -15.56 -18.34 16.04
N THR A 269 -15.65 -17.04 15.79
CA THR A 269 -14.74 -16.34 14.88
C THR A 269 -13.31 -16.35 15.43
N LEU A 270 -12.35 -16.73 14.58
CA LEU A 270 -10.92 -16.66 14.83
C LEU A 270 -10.32 -15.62 13.86
N LEU A 271 -9.71 -14.57 14.40
CA LEU A 271 -9.02 -13.54 13.62
C LEU A 271 -7.56 -13.48 14.03
N VAL A 272 -6.70 -13.30 13.03
CA VAL A 272 -5.25 -13.30 13.20
C VAL A 272 -4.65 -12.25 12.27
N ASP A 273 -3.66 -11.53 12.76
CA ASP A 273 -2.86 -10.67 11.89
C ASP A 273 -1.84 -11.51 11.14
N GLY A 274 -2.09 -11.72 9.85
CA GLY A 274 -1.18 -12.44 8.98
C GLY A 274 0.13 -11.70 8.75
N PHE A 275 0.13 -10.35 8.77
CA PHE A 275 1.36 -9.57 8.61
C PHE A 275 2.24 -9.64 9.85
N TYR A 276 1.65 -9.62 11.05
CA TYR A 276 2.39 -9.91 12.28
C TYR A 276 3.02 -11.30 12.22
N ALA A 277 2.25 -12.32 11.84
CA ALA A 277 2.77 -13.69 11.71
C ALA A 277 3.92 -13.78 10.69
N ALA A 278 3.80 -13.12 9.55
CA ALA A 278 4.85 -13.10 8.54
C ALA A 278 6.10 -12.32 9.00
N GLU A 279 5.95 -11.27 9.81
CA GLU A 279 7.08 -10.58 10.45
C GLU A 279 7.81 -11.52 11.43
N GLN A 280 7.08 -12.35 12.18
CA GLN A 280 7.69 -13.38 13.03
C GLN A 280 8.48 -14.39 12.21
N VAL A 281 7.96 -14.82 11.05
CA VAL A 281 8.70 -15.71 10.13
C VAL A 281 9.96 -15.02 9.60
N LEU A 282 9.87 -13.75 9.18
CA LEU A 282 11.04 -12.99 8.73
C LEU A 282 12.15 -12.93 9.79
N GLN A 283 11.77 -12.73 11.06
CA GLN A 283 12.72 -12.63 12.17
C GLN A 283 13.34 -13.99 12.54
N GLN A 284 12.57 -15.07 12.49
CA GLN A 284 12.98 -16.40 12.97
C GLN A 284 13.59 -17.29 11.87
N ALA A 285 13.07 -17.18 10.65
CA ALA A 285 13.42 -18.01 9.50
C ALA A 285 13.38 -17.19 8.19
N PRO A 286 14.37 -16.29 7.97
CA PRO A 286 14.38 -15.39 6.82
C PRO A 286 14.45 -16.12 5.47
N ASP A 287 15.09 -17.30 5.41
CA ASP A 287 15.15 -18.11 4.19
C ASP A 287 13.77 -18.67 3.82
N ASP A 288 12.95 -19.03 4.82
CA ASP A 288 11.56 -19.48 4.62
C ASP A 288 10.67 -18.29 4.21
N PHE A 289 10.87 -17.12 4.79
CA PHE A 289 10.20 -15.90 4.34
C PHE A 289 10.52 -15.58 2.87
N GLU A 290 11.78 -15.70 2.48
CA GLU A 290 12.21 -15.52 1.08
C GLU A 290 11.55 -16.55 0.15
N LEU A 291 11.45 -17.81 0.58
CA LEU A 291 10.75 -18.85 -0.16
C LEU A 291 9.26 -18.47 -0.36
N LEU A 292 8.58 -18.10 0.73
CA LEU A 292 7.16 -17.75 0.73
C LEU A 292 6.83 -16.50 -0.09
N THR A 293 7.82 -15.63 -0.33
CA THR A 293 7.67 -14.43 -1.16
C THR A 293 7.99 -14.64 -2.64
N LYS A 294 8.70 -15.73 -2.99
CA LYS A 294 9.21 -15.95 -4.35
C LYS A 294 8.59 -17.13 -5.08
N VAL A 295 8.18 -18.18 -4.37
CA VAL A 295 7.66 -19.39 -5.01
C VAL A 295 6.19 -19.18 -5.36
N PRO A 296 5.83 -19.14 -6.66
CA PRO A 296 4.45 -19.05 -7.06
C PRO A 296 3.73 -20.37 -6.78
N LEU A 297 2.58 -20.30 -6.13
CA LEU A 297 1.67 -21.42 -5.91
C LEU A 297 0.42 -21.25 -6.78
N LYS A 298 -0.20 -22.37 -7.11
CA LYS A 298 -1.50 -22.43 -7.76
C LYS A 298 -2.58 -22.50 -6.68
N HIS A 299 -3.47 -21.52 -6.67
CA HIS A 299 -4.66 -21.47 -5.80
C HIS A 299 -5.87 -21.78 -6.68
N GLU A 300 -6.52 -22.90 -6.43
CA GLU A 300 -7.55 -23.45 -7.33
C GLU A 300 -8.87 -23.64 -6.60
N TYR A 301 -9.94 -23.19 -7.25
CA TYR A 301 -11.31 -23.47 -6.85
C TYR A 301 -12.04 -24.16 -7.97
N ILE A 302 -12.63 -25.31 -7.66
CA ILE A 302 -13.46 -26.10 -8.57
C ILE A 302 -14.77 -26.39 -7.86
N GLU A 303 -15.86 -25.93 -8.44
CA GLU A 303 -17.21 -26.21 -7.95
C GLU A 303 -18.01 -26.91 -9.04
N ASN A 304 -18.53 -28.09 -8.72
CA ASN A 304 -19.40 -28.90 -9.56
C ASN A 304 -20.60 -29.41 -8.75
N VAL A 305 -21.20 -28.53 -7.94
CA VAL A 305 -22.33 -28.86 -7.06
C VAL A 305 -23.59 -28.15 -7.55
N GLY A 306 -24.69 -28.90 -7.65
CA GLY A 306 -25.96 -28.38 -8.16
C GLY A 306 -25.84 -27.90 -9.62
N GLY A 307 -26.27 -26.67 -9.89
CA GLY A 307 -26.12 -26.01 -11.20
C GLY A 307 -24.86 -25.14 -11.32
N CYS A 308 -23.97 -25.13 -10.32
CA CYS A 308 -22.77 -24.32 -10.32
C CYS A 308 -21.60 -25.09 -10.95
N HIS A 309 -20.96 -24.47 -11.94
CA HIS A 309 -19.78 -25.00 -12.65
C HIS A 309 -18.70 -23.92 -12.73
N ASN A 310 -17.94 -23.78 -11.64
CA ASN A 310 -16.88 -22.79 -11.55
C ASN A 310 -15.52 -23.48 -11.55
N HIS A 311 -14.57 -22.94 -12.32
CA HIS A 311 -13.17 -23.34 -12.26
C HIS A 311 -12.29 -22.10 -12.37
N MET A 312 -11.59 -21.79 -11.28
CA MET A 312 -10.77 -20.59 -11.18
C MET A 312 -9.40 -20.93 -10.63
N ILE A 313 -8.40 -20.25 -11.17
CA ILE A 313 -7.01 -20.45 -10.82
C ILE A 313 -6.34 -19.08 -10.65
N GLY A 314 -5.85 -18.83 -9.45
CA GLY A 314 -4.93 -17.74 -9.15
C GLY A 314 -3.51 -18.28 -9.02
N VAL A 315 -2.52 -17.51 -9.48
CA VAL A 315 -1.11 -17.87 -9.32
C VAL A 315 -0.38 -16.73 -8.63
N GLY A 316 0.30 -17.04 -7.53
CA GLY A 316 1.09 -16.07 -6.78
C GLY A 316 1.80 -16.70 -5.59
N PRO A 317 2.78 -16.01 -5.00
CA PRO A 317 3.38 -16.43 -3.74
C PRO A 317 2.38 -16.25 -2.59
N VAL A 318 2.63 -16.95 -1.48
CA VAL A 318 1.85 -16.83 -0.24
C VAL A 318 1.98 -15.41 0.32
N LEU A 319 3.20 -14.86 0.34
CA LEU A 319 3.50 -13.52 0.82
C LEU A 319 3.84 -12.60 -0.35
N ASN A 320 3.06 -11.54 -0.56
CA ASN A 320 3.34 -10.56 -1.61
C ASN A 320 3.94 -9.30 -0.98
N VAL A 321 5.12 -8.91 -1.45
CA VAL A 321 5.93 -7.81 -0.89
C VAL A 321 6.28 -6.77 -1.94
N TYR A 322 6.41 -5.51 -1.52
CA TYR A 322 6.88 -4.46 -2.41
C TYR A 322 8.37 -4.67 -2.75
N PRO A 323 8.74 -4.60 -4.04
CA PRO A 323 10.09 -4.98 -4.48
C PRO A 323 11.22 -4.08 -3.98
N TRP A 324 10.91 -2.88 -3.48
CA TRP A 324 11.92 -1.92 -3.02
C TRP A 324 12.19 -1.93 -1.51
N ASN A 325 11.27 -2.45 -0.68
CA ASN A 325 11.42 -2.45 0.78
C ASN A 325 11.00 -3.76 1.48
N ASN A 326 10.54 -4.77 0.73
CA ASN A 326 10.01 -6.03 1.26
C ASN A 326 8.83 -5.89 2.23
N GLU A 327 8.17 -4.73 2.28
CA GLU A 327 6.95 -4.55 3.08
C GLU A 327 5.83 -5.38 2.45
N ILE A 328 5.15 -6.17 3.28
CA ILE A 328 4.07 -7.07 2.85
C ILE A 328 2.82 -6.24 2.54
N TYR A 329 2.18 -6.53 1.41
CA TYR A 329 0.93 -5.89 1.01
C TYR A 329 -0.24 -6.85 0.79
N LEU A 330 0.01 -8.16 0.65
CA LEU A 330 -1.05 -9.15 0.46
C LEU A 330 -0.59 -10.54 0.92
N ILE A 331 -1.48 -11.28 1.59
CA ILE A 331 -1.33 -12.71 1.86
C ILE A 331 -2.35 -13.48 1.02
N ARG A 332 -1.89 -14.51 0.31
CA ARG A 332 -2.69 -15.37 -0.55
C ARG A 332 -2.69 -16.81 -0.05
#